data_AF-A0A3B8X519-F1
#
_entry.id   AF-A0A3B8X519-F1
#
_cell.length_a   1.000
_cell.length_b   1.000
_cell.length_c   1.000
_cell.angle_alpha   90.00
_cell.angle_beta   90.00
_cell.angle_gamma   90.00
#
_symmetry.space_group_name_H-M   'P 1'
#
loop_
_entity.id
_entity.type
_entity.pdbx_description
1 polymer ?
#
loop_
_entity_poly.entity_id
_entity_poly.type
_entity_poly.pdbx_seq_one_letter_code
_entity_poly.pdbx_strand_id
1 'polypeptide(L)'
;RETDPRKLAFFTGRDQSQALTGWWATQFGTPNHAAHGGFCSVNMASAGLYSIGGSFWEFGEPDWELTRYFMMFGVAEDHDSNPIKTG
;
A
#
# COMPACT_ATOMS: atom_id res chain seq x y z
N ARG A 1 16.34 16.88 -16.46
CA ARG A 1 15.15 17.27 -15.67
C ARG A 1 14.79 18.74 -15.82
N GLU A 2 15.77 19.66 -15.91
CA GLU A 2 15.50 21.12 -15.86
C GLU A 2 14.47 21.61 -16.88
N THR A 3 14.44 21.00 -18.07
CA THR A 3 13.49 21.35 -19.15
C THR A 3 12.40 20.31 -19.38
N ASP A 4 12.52 19.12 -18.78
CA ASP A 4 11.53 18.04 -18.85
C ASP A 4 11.60 17.20 -17.56
N PRO A 5 10.73 17.47 -16.58
CA PRO A 5 10.67 16.74 -15.32
C PRO A 5 10.36 15.25 -15.46
N ARG A 6 9.70 14.83 -16.55
CA ARG A 6 9.34 13.42 -16.79
C ARG A 6 10.56 12.53 -17.02
N LYS A 7 11.72 13.11 -17.33
CA LYS A 7 12.98 12.36 -17.49
C LYS A 7 13.61 11.94 -16.15
N LEU A 8 13.05 12.34 -15.02
CA LEU A 8 13.47 11.90 -13.69
C LEU A 8 12.44 10.92 -13.13
N ALA A 9 12.88 9.78 -12.63
CA ALA A 9 12.01 8.85 -11.91
C ALA A 9 12.51 8.64 -10.47
N PHE A 10 11.59 8.50 -9.52
CA PHE A 10 11.91 8.39 -8.10
C PHE A 10 11.10 7.28 -7.43
N PHE A 11 11.78 6.26 -6.93
CA PHE A 11 11.16 5.10 -6.31
C PHE A 11 11.71 4.90 -4.90
N THR A 12 10.82 4.70 -3.93
CA THR A 12 11.19 4.48 -2.53
C THR A 12 10.82 3.05 -2.09
N GLY A 13 11.61 2.51 -1.17
CA GLY A 13 11.44 1.16 -0.61
C GLY A 13 10.25 1.03 0.35
N ARG A 14 10.09 -0.18 0.91
CA ARG A 14 8.96 -0.59 1.78
C ARG A 14 8.75 0.35 2.96
N ASP A 15 9.82 0.69 3.67
CA ASP A 15 9.74 1.34 4.98
C ASP A 15 9.99 2.86 4.91
N GLN A 16 9.46 3.51 3.86
CA GLN A 16 9.62 4.95 3.65
C GLN A 16 8.27 5.66 3.68
N SER A 17 8.27 6.90 4.19
CA SER A 17 7.07 7.73 4.19
C SER A 17 6.59 8.00 2.75
N GLN A 18 5.34 7.62 2.47
CA GLN A 18 4.70 7.94 1.19
C GLN A 18 4.57 9.46 0.99
N ALA A 19 4.29 10.20 2.08
CA ALA A 19 4.21 11.66 2.06
C ALA A 19 5.58 12.30 1.71
N LEU A 20 6.67 11.76 2.26
CA LEU A 20 8.03 12.22 1.90
C LEU A 20 8.32 11.96 0.42
N THR A 21 7.88 10.80 -0.09
CA THR A 21 8.07 10.43 -1.50
C THR A 21 7.40 11.44 -2.44
N GLY A 22 6.13 11.75 -2.19
CA GLY A 22 5.37 12.74 -2.96
C GLY A 22 5.90 14.17 -2.79
N TRP A 23 6.24 14.56 -1.56
CA TRP A 23 6.82 15.89 -1.29
C TRP A 23 8.13 16.10 -2.06
N TRP A 24 9.04 15.12 -2.00
CA TRP A 24 10.31 15.18 -2.70
C TRP A 24 10.08 15.26 -4.21
N ALA A 25 9.24 14.38 -4.78
CA ALA A 25 8.97 14.38 -6.21
C ALA A 25 8.38 15.71 -6.70
N THR A 26 7.54 16.35 -5.88
CA THR A 26 6.95 17.67 -6.15
C THR A 26 8.04 18.76 -6.26
N GLN A 27 9.11 18.71 -5.46
CA GLN A 27 10.21 19.68 -5.57
C GLN A 27 10.92 19.64 -6.93
N PHE A 28 10.87 18.49 -7.62
CA PHE A 28 11.50 18.29 -8.91
C PHE A 28 10.48 18.29 -10.07
N GLY A 29 9.19 18.46 -9.77
CA GLY A 29 8.08 18.46 -10.73
C GLY A 29 7.87 17.13 -11.45
N THR A 30 8.46 16.03 -10.97
CA THR A 30 8.37 14.75 -11.69
C THR A 30 7.06 14.02 -11.36
N PRO A 31 6.26 13.63 -12.38
CA PRO A 31 5.11 12.76 -12.17
C PRO A 31 5.52 11.29 -12.00
N ASN A 32 6.76 10.94 -12.34
CA ASN A 32 7.25 9.56 -12.35
C ASN A 32 7.81 9.18 -10.98
N HIS A 33 6.93 9.08 -9.99
CA HIS A 33 7.31 8.64 -8.65
C HIS A 33 6.35 7.57 -8.13
N ALA A 34 6.89 6.62 -7.36
CA ALA A 34 6.09 5.61 -6.68
C ALA A 34 6.76 5.17 -5.37
N ALA A 35 5.94 4.87 -4.36
CA ALA A 35 6.39 4.19 -3.16
C ALA A 35 6.09 2.69 -3.27
N HIS A 36 6.82 1.86 -2.53
CA HIS A 36 6.60 0.41 -2.47
C HIS A 36 5.13 0.01 -2.25
N GLY A 37 4.41 0.76 -1.40
CA GLY A 37 2.97 0.56 -1.18
C GLY A 37 2.15 0.53 -2.46
N GLY A 38 2.49 1.35 -3.45
CA GLY A 38 1.83 1.37 -4.76
C GLY A 38 2.03 0.09 -5.59
N PHE A 39 3.05 -0.73 -5.29
CA PHE A 39 3.24 -2.01 -5.96
C PHE A 39 2.46 -3.15 -5.32
N CYS A 40 2.38 -3.20 -3.98
CA CYS A 40 1.74 -4.32 -3.27
C CYS A 40 0.23 -4.11 -3.06
N SER A 41 -0.22 -2.88 -2.83
CA SER A 41 -1.54 -2.61 -2.24
C SER A 41 -2.48 -1.77 -3.10
N VAL A 42 -2.02 -1.29 -4.27
CA VAL A 42 -2.80 -0.32 -5.07
C VAL A 42 -4.15 -0.89 -5.49
N ASN A 43 -4.23 -2.20 -5.73
CA ASN A 43 -5.50 -2.87 -6.04
C ASN A 43 -6.45 -2.88 -4.83
N MET A 44 -5.94 -3.09 -3.62
CA MET A 44 -6.74 -3.05 -2.39
C MET A 44 -7.23 -1.63 -2.10
N ALA A 45 -6.35 -0.65 -2.18
CA ALA A 45 -6.71 0.76 -2.03
C ALA A 45 -7.76 1.19 -3.06
N SER A 46 -7.60 0.77 -4.32
CA SER A 46 -8.57 1.04 -5.39
C SER A 46 -9.91 0.36 -5.12
N ALA A 47 -9.93 -0.92 -4.73
CA ALA A 47 -11.16 -1.64 -4.42
C ALA A 47 -11.95 -0.95 -3.30
N GLY A 48 -11.28 -0.45 -2.26
CA GLY A 48 -11.90 0.36 -1.21
C GLY A 48 -12.54 1.63 -1.73
N LEU A 49 -11.82 2.39 -2.56
CA LEU A 49 -12.35 3.61 -3.17
C LEU A 49 -13.61 3.33 -3.99
N TYR A 50 -13.61 2.25 -4.78
CA TYR A 50 -14.76 1.88 -5.62
C TYR A 50 -15.95 1.33 -4.82
N SER A 51 -15.71 0.70 -3.67
CA SER A 51 -16.76 -0.02 -2.93
C SER A 51 -17.34 0.77 -1.78
N ILE A 52 -16.48 1.45 -1.00
CA ILE A 52 -16.86 2.11 0.27
C ILE A 52 -16.47 3.60 0.31
N GLY A 53 -15.98 4.15 -0.80
CA GLY A 53 -15.66 5.58 -0.93
C GLY A 53 -14.38 6.01 -0.22
N GLY A 54 -13.55 5.06 0.23
CA GLY A 54 -12.29 5.35 0.91
C GLY A 54 -11.27 4.24 0.68
N SER A 55 -9.99 4.61 0.61
CA SER A 55 -8.91 3.62 0.62
C SER A 55 -8.84 2.99 2.01
N PHE A 56 -8.77 1.66 2.07
CA PHE A 56 -8.41 0.95 3.29
C PHE A 56 -7.14 0.15 3.05
N TRP A 57 -6.48 -0.21 4.16
CA TRP A 57 -5.26 -0.99 4.14
C TRP A 57 -5.50 -2.33 4.84
N GLU A 58 -4.79 -3.38 4.41
CA GLU A 58 -5.11 -4.76 4.84
C GLU A 58 -4.61 -5.14 6.24
N PHE A 59 -3.93 -4.25 6.97
CA PHE A 59 -3.30 -4.59 8.26
C PHE A 59 -4.27 -4.63 9.45
N GLY A 60 -5.55 -4.92 9.20
CA GLY A 60 -6.48 -5.27 10.26
C GLY A 60 -6.33 -6.76 10.61
N GLU A 61 -6.21 -7.08 11.89
CA GLU A 61 -6.32 -8.46 12.34
C GLU A 61 -7.81 -8.88 12.36
N PRO A 62 -8.10 -10.17 12.15
CA PRO A 62 -9.42 -10.71 12.43
C PRO A 62 -9.80 -10.47 13.89
N ASP A 63 -11.06 -10.12 14.14
CA ASP A 63 -11.59 -10.08 15.50
C ASP A 63 -11.75 -11.52 16.01
N TRP A 64 -10.72 -12.05 16.66
CA TRP A 64 -10.68 -13.44 17.11
C TRP A 64 -11.72 -13.77 18.19
N GLU A 65 -12.26 -12.77 18.89
CA GLU A 65 -13.25 -12.99 19.95
C GLU A 65 -14.67 -13.13 19.39
N LEU A 66 -15.00 -12.35 18.35
CA LEU A 66 -16.37 -12.27 17.82
C LEU A 66 -16.56 -12.94 16.46
N THR A 67 -15.48 -13.16 15.70
CA THR A 67 -15.56 -13.75 14.35
C THR A 67 -15.96 -15.22 14.44
N ARG A 68 -17.08 -15.58 13.81
CA ARG A 68 -17.59 -16.96 13.77
C ARG A 68 -17.04 -17.78 12.61
N TYR A 69 -16.66 -17.11 11.53
CA TYR A 69 -16.14 -17.73 10.31
C TYR A 69 -14.94 -16.93 9.82
N PHE A 70 -13.81 -17.61 9.69
CA PHE A 70 -12.60 -17.05 9.11
C PHE A 70 -12.51 -17.44 7.63
N MET A 71 -12.37 -16.45 6.74
CA MET A 71 -12.17 -16.66 5.31
C MET A 71 -10.83 -16.04 4.90
N MET A 72 -9.97 -16.84 4.27
CA MET A 72 -8.64 -16.42 3.85
C MET A 72 -8.50 -16.51 2.34
N PHE A 73 -8.21 -15.38 1.69
CA PHE A 73 -8.01 -15.29 0.24
C PHE A 73 -6.69 -14.58 -0.08
N GLY A 74 -5.66 -15.34 -0.45
CA GLY A 74 -4.40 -14.77 -0.93
C GLY A 74 -3.63 -13.93 0.10
N VAL A 75 -3.83 -14.18 1.40
CA VAL A 75 -3.11 -13.51 2.49
C VAL A 75 -1.66 -13.98 2.51
N ALA A 76 -0.72 -13.04 2.51
CA ALA A 76 0.70 -13.36 2.56
C ALA A 76 1.08 -14.03 3.90
N GLU A 77 2.18 -14.78 3.89
CA GLU A 77 2.64 -15.50 5.09
C GLU A 77 3.12 -14.54 6.18
N ASP A 78 3.68 -13.37 5.83
CA ASP A 78 4.23 -12.40 6.79
C ASP A 78 3.17 -11.51 7.46
N HIS A 79 1.88 -11.72 7.19
CA HIS A 79 0.80 -10.88 7.71
C HIS A 79 0.19 -11.45 9.00
N ASP A 80 -0.05 -10.60 10.00
CA ASP A 80 -0.62 -11.01 11.30
C ASP A 80 -2.06 -11.55 11.20
N SER A 81 -2.75 -11.24 10.09
CA SER A 81 -4.05 -11.81 9.74
C SER A 81 -3.99 -13.27 9.26
N ASN A 82 -2.80 -13.88 9.16
CA ASN A 82 -2.61 -15.26 8.75
C ASN A 82 -2.46 -16.20 9.98
N PRO A 83 -3.51 -16.95 10.36
CA PRO A 83 -3.49 -17.80 11.56
C PRO A 83 -2.61 -19.05 11.41
N ILE A 84 -2.10 -19.36 10.22
CA ILE A 84 -1.20 -20.53 10.03
C ILE A 84 0.14 -20.30 10.75
N LYS A 85 0.49 -19.04 11.01
CA LYS A 85 1.70 -18.63 11.72
C LYS A 85 1.62 -18.80 13.24
N THR A 86 0.48 -19.16 13.84
CA THR A 86 0.39 -19.33 15.30
C THR A 86 1.10 -20.62 15.82
N GLY A 87 2.18 -21.04 15.15
CA GLY A 87 3.05 -22.16 15.52
C GLY A 87 4.49 -21.68 15.75
#